data_AF-A0A5E4FS38-F1
#
_entry.id   AF-A0A5E4FS38-F1
#
_cell.length_a   1.000
_cell.length_b   1.000
_cell.length_c   1.000
_cell.angle_alpha   90.00
_cell.angle_beta   90.00
_cell.angle_gamma   90.00
#
_symmetry.space_group_name_H-M   'P 1'
#
loop_
_entity.id
_entity.type
_entity.pdbx_description
1 polymer ?
#
loop_
_entity_poly.entity_id
_entity_poly.type
_entity_poly.pdbx_seq_one_letter_code
_entity_poly.pdbx_strand_id
1 'polypeptide(L)'
;MDAFAVGATLVLLVLSVLHQEVHGGLVGSDIDGCDVSQGNWVFDDSYPLYAAPSCLFLEKVFDCVKNGRPDRDYLKYRWQPSACSLPRFNGSRLLTELRGKSVMFIGDSLSLNQWQSLTCMLYTSVPEAKYTSVRTGGLSTFTFPVRLSLSLNLTYPFY
;
A
#
# COMPACT_ATOMS: atom_id res chain seq x y z
N MET A 1 -4.93 -46.98 31.19
CA MET A 1 -6.19 -46.25 30.92
C MET A 1 -5.85 -44.95 30.21
N ASP A 2 -5.10 -45.00 29.10
CA ASP A 2 -4.30 -43.82 28.67
C ASP A 2 -4.40 -43.48 27.17
N ALA A 3 -5.17 -44.23 26.38
CA ALA A 3 -5.36 -43.91 24.95
C ALA A 3 -6.36 -42.75 24.72
N PHE A 4 -7.38 -42.63 25.59
CA PHE A 4 -8.40 -41.58 25.47
C PHE A 4 -7.86 -40.19 25.82
N ALA A 5 -6.92 -40.11 26.78
CA ALA A 5 -6.34 -38.84 27.21
C ALA A 5 -5.43 -38.23 26.13
N VAL A 6 -4.65 -39.06 25.42
CA VAL A 6 -3.76 -38.63 24.32
C VAL A 6 -4.57 -38.18 23.11
N GLY A 7 -5.70 -38.84 22.82
CA GLY A 7 -6.61 -38.41 21.75
C GLY A 7 -7.24 -37.05 22.04
N ALA A 8 -7.66 -36.80 23.28
CA ALA A 8 -8.25 -35.53 23.68
C ALA A 8 -7.25 -34.37 23.63
N THR A 9 -5.99 -34.58 24.02
CA THR A 9 -4.95 -33.53 23.95
C THR A 9 -4.54 -33.21 22.51
N LEU A 10 -4.44 -34.21 21.63
CA LEU A 10 -4.19 -33.99 20.20
C LEU A 10 -5.34 -33.23 19.52
N VAL A 11 -6.59 -33.57 19.83
CA VAL A 11 -7.76 -32.86 19.31
C VAL A 11 -7.81 -31.42 19.82
N LEU A 12 -7.51 -31.17 21.09
CA LEU A 12 -7.41 -29.82 21.65
C LEU A 12 -6.27 -29.00 21.04
N LEU A 13 -5.11 -29.62 20.79
CA LEU A 13 -3.99 -28.97 20.10
C LEU A 13 -4.34 -28.64 18.65
N VAL A 14 -4.95 -29.56 17.92
CA VAL A 14 -5.40 -29.32 16.54
C VAL A 14 -6.50 -28.25 16.50
N LEU A 15 -7.45 -28.25 17.44
CA LEU A 15 -8.44 -27.17 17.58
C LEU A 15 -7.79 -25.83 17.93
N SER A 16 -6.76 -25.81 18.79
CA SER A 16 -6.02 -24.57 19.10
C SER A 16 -5.21 -24.04 17.92
N VAL A 17 -4.69 -24.92 17.06
CA VAL A 17 -3.98 -24.56 15.82
C VAL A 17 -4.97 -24.11 14.74
N LEU A 18 -6.15 -24.73 14.65
CA LEU A 18 -7.24 -24.30 13.77
C LEU A 18 -7.93 -23.02 14.26
N HIS A 19 -7.86 -22.72 15.56
CA HIS A 19 -8.28 -21.46 16.17
C HIS A 19 -7.12 -20.47 16.28
N GLN A 20 -6.14 -20.58 15.38
CA GLN A 20 -5.32 -19.42 15.07
C GLN A 20 -6.18 -18.47 14.24
N GLU A 21 -7.04 -17.74 14.96
CA GLU A 21 -7.62 -16.48 14.51
C GLU A 21 -6.48 -15.68 13.90
N VAL A 22 -6.48 -15.60 12.56
CA VAL A 22 -5.78 -14.56 11.84
C VAL A 22 -6.28 -13.28 12.49
N HIS A 23 -5.49 -12.70 13.38
CA HIS A 23 -5.65 -11.32 13.82
C HIS A 23 -5.25 -10.44 12.64
N GLY A 24 -5.95 -10.61 11.51
CA GLY A 24 -6.18 -9.58 10.54
C GLY A 24 -7.15 -8.64 11.21
N GLY A 25 -6.61 -7.84 12.14
CA GLY A 25 -7.28 -6.63 12.55
C GLY A 25 -7.55 -5.89 11.26
N LEU A 26 -8.80 -5.92 10.81
CA LEU A 26 -9.35 -4.88 9.97
C LEU A 26 -9.15 -3.62 10.80
N VAL A 27 -8.04 -2.94 10.58
CA VAL A 27 -7.94 -1.52 10.90
C VAL A 27 -8.89 -0.85 9.91
N GLY A 28 -10.19 -1.01 10.15
CA GLY A 28 -11.15 0.03 9.83
C GLY A 28 -10.62 1.21 10.62
N SER A 29 -9.99 2.14 9.91
CA SER A 29 -9.31 3.28 10.50
C SER A 29 -10.34 4.26 11.02
N ASP A 30 -11.05 3.89 12.08
CA ASP A 30 -11.52 4.88 13.03
C ASP A 30 -10.26 5.37 13.75
N ILE A 31 -9.61 6.35 13.14
CA ILE A 31 -8.65 7.18 13.86
C ILE A 31 -9.51 7.96 14.86
N ASP A 32 -9.69 7.42 16.06
CA ASP A 32 -10.44 8.06 17.14
C ASP A 32 -11.87 8.51 16.74
N GLY A 33 -12.65 7.63 16.09
CA GLY A 33 -14.02 7.94 15.66
C GLY A 33 -14.13 8.75 14.36
N CYS A 34 -13.02 8.85 13.61
CA CYS A 34 -13.05 9.38 12.26
C CYS A 34 -13.25 8.27 11.21
N ASP A 35 -14.46 8.16 10.68
CA ASP A 35 -14.71 7.38 9.48
C ASP A 35 -14.09 8.05 8.25
N VAL A 36 -12.92 7.55 7.83
CA VAL A 36 -12.18 8.07 6.68
C VAL A 36 -12.87 7.79 5.34
N SER A 37 -13.87 6.91 5.30
CA SER A 37 -14.60 6.55 4.08
C SER A 37 -15.70 7.56 3.73
N GLN A 38 -16.08 8.42 4.68
CA GLN A 38 -17.13 9.44 4.53
C GLN A 38 -16.51 10.84 4.45
N GLY A 39 -16.79 11.56 3.37
CA GLY A 39 -16.16 12.84 3.10
C GLY A 39 -16.50 13.38 1.73
N ASN A 40 -15.73 14.35 1.28
CA ASN A 40 -15.88 14.97 -0.03
C ASN A 40 -14.52 15.22 -0.67
N TRP A 41 -14.50 15.28 -2.00
CA TRP A 41 -13.35 15.77 -2.75
C TRP A 41 -13.27 17.29 -2.66
N VAL A 42 -12.13 17.81 -2.23
CA VAL A 42 -11.87 19.25 -2.13
C VAL A 42 -10.70 19.63 -3.03
N PHE A 43 -10.80 20.79 -3.67
CA PHE A 43 -9.72 21.34 -4.48
C PHE A 43 -8.58 21.84 -3.58
N ASP A 44 -7.34 21.54 -3.95
CA ASP A 44 -6.13 21.84 -3.20
C ASP A 44 -4.97 22.15 -4.16
N ASP A 45 -4.54 23.41 -4.18
CA ASP A 45 -3.47 23.87 -5.07
C ASP A 45 -2.13 23.17 -4.84
N SER A 46 -1.90 22.63 -3.64
CA SER A 46 -0.68 21.95 -3.26
C SER A 46 -0.57 20.52 -3.81
N TYR A 47 -1.62 20.00 -4.44
CA TYR A 47 -1.62 18.70 -5.14
C TYR A 47 -1.10 18.85 -6.58
N PRO A 48 -0.66 17.76 -7.25
CA PRO A 48 -0.62 16.38 -6.78
C PRO A 48 0.56 16.10 -5.83
N LEU A 49 0.50 14.96 -5.12
CA LEU A 49 1.58 14.49 -4.24
C LEU A 49 2.86 14.12 -5.00
N TYR A 50 2.74 13.79 -6.29
CA TYR A 50 3.85 13.59 -7.22
C TYR A 50 3.40 13.97 -8.63
N ALA A 51 4.34 14.41 -9.46
CA ALA A 51 4.08 14.62 -10.89
C ALA A 51 4.32 13.30 -11.64
N ALA A 52 3.36 12.82 -12.45
CA ALA A 52 3.52 11.58 -13.22
C ALA A 52 4.86 11.48 -13.99
N PRO A 53 5.33 12.53 -14.69
CA PRO A 53 6.61 12.48 -15.41
C PRO A 53 7.86 12.32 -14.53
N SER A 54 7.75 12.61 -13.23
CA SER A 54 8.87 12.43 -12.29
C SER A 54 9.06 10.98 -11.86
N CYS A 55 8.08 10.10 -12.08
CA CYS A 55 8.17 8.69 -11.72
C CYS A 55 8.64 7.84 -12.92
N LEU A 56 9.86 7.33 -12.86
CA LEU A 56 10.53 6.68 -14.01
C LEU A 56 9.96 5.31 -14.40
N PHE A 57 9.19 4.68 -13.51
CA PHE A 57 8.68 3.32 -13.65
C PHE A 57 7.14 3.26 -13.69
N LEU A 58 6.48 4.41 -13.86
CA LEU A 58 5.03 4.47 -14.07
C LEU A 58 4.69 3.84 -15.43
N GLU A 59 3.75 2.90 -15.44
CA GLU A 59 3.32 2.28 -16.70
C GLU A 59 2.58 3.29 -17.57
N LYS A 60 2.78 3.17 -18.89
CA LYS A 60 2.16 4.06 -19.87
C LYS A 60 0.64 4.12 -19.72
N VAL A 61 -0.02 3.03 -19.35
CA VAL A 61 -1.48 2.99 -19.17
C VAL A 61 -1.98 3.92 -18.07
N PHE A 62 -1.13 4.32 -17.12
CA PHE A 62 -1.48 5.22 -16.01
C PHE A 62 -0.95 6.66 -16.20
N ASP A 63 -0.12 6.93 -17.21
CA ASP A 63 0.41 8.29 -17.47
C ASP A 63 -0.52 9.10 -18.39
N CYS A 64 -1.65 9.54 -17.85
CA CYS A 64 -2.65 10.31 -18.61
C CYS A 64 -2.07 11.61 -19.21
N VAL A 65 -1.12 12.24 -18.51
CA VAL A 65 -0.45 13.47 -18.95
C VAL A 65 0.34 13.21 -20.23
N LYS A 66 1.18 12.18 -20.23
CA LYS A 66 1.97 11.80 -21.42
C LYS A 66 1.12 11.20 -22.52
N ASN A 67 -0.03 10.61 -22.18
CA ASN A 67 -1.02 10.13 -23.14
C ASN A 67 -1.90 11.24 -23.75
N GLY A 68 -1.62 12.51 -23.45
CA GLY A 68 -2.24 13.65 -24.14
C GLY A 68 -3.50 14.22 -23.49
N ARG A 69 -3.82 13.84 -22.25
CA ARG A 69 -4.94 14.45 -21.53
C ARG A 69 -4.69 15.96 -21.31
N PRO A 70 -5.57 16.85 -21.80
CA PRO A 70 -5.33 18.29 -21.79
C PRO A 70 -5.63 18.94 -20.43
N ASP A 71 -6.72 18.54 -19.77
CA ASP A 71 -7.15 19.07 -18.49
C ASP A 71 -6.25 18.60 -17.33
N ARG A 72 -6.05 19.45 -16.32
CA ARG A 72 -5.15 19.18 -15.17
C ARG A 72 -5.81 19.27 -13.81
N ASP A 73 -7.05 19.76 -13.74
CA ASP A 73 -7.75 19.99 -12.48
C ASP A 73 -8.03 18.68 -11.73
N TYR A 74 -8.14 17.55 -12.42
CA TYR A 74 -8.30 16.24 -11.79
C TYR A 74 -7.13 15.87 -10.86
N LEU A 75 -5.95 16.45 -11.07
CA LEU A 75 -4.77 16.23 -10.22
C LEU A 75 -4.80 17.07 -8.95
N LYS A 76 -5.73 18.02 -8.83
CA LYS A 76 -5.81 19.02 -7.76
C LYS A 76 -6.81 18.67 -6.67
N TYR A 77 -7.44 17.51 -6.72
CA TYR A 77 -8.41 17.10 -5.71
C TYR A 77 -7.75 16.21 -4.65
N ARG A 78 -8.08 16.47 -3.39
CA ARG A 78 -7.82 15.53 -2.28
C ARG A 78 -9.11 15.13 -1.59
N TRP A 79 -9.08 13.93 -1.03
CA TRP A 79 -10.15 13.45 -0.17
C TRP A 79 -10.08 14.12 1.20
N GLN A 80 -11.20 14.66 1.68
CA GLN A 80 -11.35 15.27 3.00
C GLN A 80 -12.47 14.55 3.76
N PRO A 81 -12.13 13.70 4.74
CA PRO A 81 -13.14 13.11 5.62
C PRO A 81 -13.97 14.16 6.34
N SER A 82 -15.23 13.86 6.61
CA SER A 82 -16.15 14.81 7.26
C SER A 82 -15.83 15.04 8.74
N ALA A 83 -15.33 14.00 9.42
CA ALA A 83 -15.13 14.00 10.87
C ALA A 83 -13.69 14.38 11.30
N CYS A 84 -12.71 14.36 10.38
CA CYS A 84 -11.32 14.68 10.69
C CYS A 84 -10.52 15.13 9.47
N SER A 85 -9.33 15.69 9.72
CA SER A 85 -8.36 16.00 8.67
C SER A 85 -7.26 14.95 8.62
N LEU A 86 -7.02 14.39 7.43
CA LEU A 86 -5.91 13.48 7.22
C LEU A 86 -4.59 14.26 7.19
N PRO A 87 -3.51 13.74 7.82
CA PRO A 87 -2.20 14.35 7.70
C PRO A 87 -1.74 14.30 6.25
N ARG A 88 -1.03 15.35 5.81
CA ARG A 88 -0.38 15.34 4.50
C ARG A 88 0.62 14.19 4.40
N PHE A 89 0.65 13.52 3.26
CA PHE A 89 1.59 12.45 3.01
C PHE A 89 3.05 12.89 3.23
N ASN A 90 3.79 12.11 4.00
CA ASN A 90 5.22 12.28 4.21
C ASN A 90 5.91 10.93 4.00
N GLY A 91 6.51 10.74 2.83
CA GLY A 91 7.11 9.45 2.48
C GLY A 91 8.33 9.09 3.32
N SER A 92 9.12 10.07 3.79
CA SER A 92 10.23 9.82 4.71
C SER A 92 9.75 9.23 6.05
N ARG A 93 8.63 9.75 6.56
CA ARG A 93 7.97 9.23 7.76
C ARG A 93 7.44 7.82 7.52
N LEU A 94 6.70 7.61 6.43
CA LEU A 94 6.15 6.29 6.09
C LEU A 94 7.25 5.23 5.93
N LEU A 95 8.35 5.57 5.27
CA LEU A 95 9.52 4.69 5.12
C LEU A 95 10.15 4.34 6.46
N THR A 96 10.15 5.28 7.40
CA THR A 96 10.69 5.06 8.75
C THR A 96 9.78 4.15 9.57
N GLU A 97 8.46 4.38 9.50
CA GLU A 97 7.46 3.56 10.20
C GLU A 97 7.39 2.13 9.64
N LEU A 98 7.58 1.97 8.33
CA LEU A 98 7.61 0.68 7.66
C LEU A 98 9.01 0.07 7.55
N ARG A 99 9.97 0.55 8.36
CA ARG A 99 11.34 0.05 8.29
C ARG A 99 11.43 -1.44 8.59
N GLY A 100 12.10 -2.19 7.71
CA GLY A 100 12.26 -3.64 7.85
C GLY A 100 10.97 -4.43 7.65
N LYS A 101 9.92 -3.80 7.09
CA LYS A 101 8.64 -4.44 6.79
C LYS A 101 8.49 -4.63 5.29
N SER A 102 7.56 -5.52 4.94
CA SER A 102 7.12 -5.74 3.57
C SER A 102 5.62 -5.45 3.48
N VAL A 103 5.21 -4.66 2.50
CA VAL A 103 3.80 -4.45 2.14
C VAL A 103 3.53 -5.21 0.86
N MET A 104 2.45 -5.98 0.82
CA MET A 104 2.08 -6.79 -0.33
C MET A 104 0.70 -6.41 -0.85
N PHE A 105 0.64 -6.05 -2.13
CA PHE A 105 -0.58 -5.81 -2.89
C PHE A 105 -0.93 -7.11 -3.62
N ILE A 106 -2.17 -7.58 -3.47
CA ILE A 106 -2.66 -8.80 -4.08
C ILE A 106 -4.01 -8.47 -4.72
N GLY A 107 -4.11 -8.66 -6.02
CA GLY A 107 -5.38 -8.45 -6.71
C GLY A 107 -5.21 -8.25 -8.20
N ASP A 108 -6.07 -7.41 -8.75
CA ASP A 108 -6.20 -7.14 -10.18
C ASP A 108 -5.47 -5.85 -10.60
N SER A 109 -5.89 -5.28 -11.73
CA SER A 109 -5.28 -4.08 -12.32
C SER A 109 -5.46 -2.85 -11.43
N LEU A 110 -6.45 -2.82 -10.54
CA LEU A 110 -6.60 -1.77 -9.54
C LEU A 110 -5.52 -1.88 -8.46
N SER A 111 -5.16 -3.11 -8.06
CA SER A 111 -4.05 -3.34 -7.11
C SER A 111 -2.71 -2.93 -7.71
N LEU A 112 -2.50 -3.21 -9.01
CA LEU A 112 -1.33 -2.70 -9.75
C LEU A 112 -1.28 -1.17 -9.75
N ASN A 113 -2.40 -0.50 -10.04
CA ASN A 113 -2.49 0.95 -10.05
C ASN A 113 -2.15 1.55 -8.67
N GLN A 114 -2.70 0.98 -7.59
CA GLN A 114 -2.40 1.41 -6.21
C GLN A 114 -0.93 1.21 -5.85
N TRP A 115 -0.33 0.06 -6.20
CA TRP A 115 1.09 -0.22 -5.96
C TRP A 115 1.99 0.76 -6.71
N GLN A 116 1.68 1.10 -7.98
CA GLN A 116 2.43 2.10 -8.74
C GLN A 116 2.28 3.50 -8.15
N SER A 117 1.09 3.87 -7.70
CA SER A 117 0.87 5.17 -7.05
C SER A 117 1.72 5.32 -5.79
N LEU A 118 1.73 4.30 -4.91
CA LEU A 118 2.52 4.33 -3.68
C LEU A 118 4.03 4.33 -3.94
N THR A 119 4.51 3.50 -4.87
CA THR A 119 5.94 3.46 -5.23
C THR A 119 6.40 4.81 -5.81
N CYS A 120 5.60 5.46 -6.66
CA CYS A 120 5.90 6.81 -7.18
C CYS A 120 5.90 7.88 -6.08
N MET A 121 4.92 7.88 -5.17
CA MET A 121 4.88 8.81 -4.04
C MET A 121 6.13 8.67 -3.15
N LEU A 122 6.55 7.44 -2.88
CA LEU A 122 7.74 7.18 -2.08
C LEU A 122 9.01 7.60 -2.80
N TYR A 123 9.19 7.19 -4.06
CA TYR A 123 10.35 7.55 -4.87
C TYR A 123 10.55 9.06 -4.96
N THR A 124 9.49 9.82 -5.21
CA THR A 124 9.55 11.28 -5.32
C THR A 124 9.75 11.99 -3.99
N SER A 125 9.33 11.38 -2.88
CA SER A 125 9.54 11.92 -1.53
C SER A 125 10.98 11.79 -1.01
N VAL A 126 11.78 10.88 -1.59
CA VAL A 126 13.17 10.62 -1.21
C VAL A 126 14.04 10.43 -2.46
N PRO A 127 14.25 11.47 -3.28
CA PRO A 127 14.88 11.36 -4.60
C PRO A 127 16.33 10.86 -4.56
N GLU A 128 17.04 11.05 -3.45
CA GLU A 128 18.42 10.58 -3.26
C GLU A 128 18.49 9.10 -2.83
N ALA A 129 17.36 8.50 -2.43
CA ALA A 129 17.34 7.12 -1.98
C ALA A 129 17.50 6.18 -3.17
N LYS A 130 18.49 5.29 -3.08
CA LYS A 130 18.60 4.16 -4.02
C LYS A 130 17.39 3.26 -3.87
N TYR A 131 16.93 2.71 -4.99
CA TYR A 131 15.86 1.73 -5.05
C TYR A 131 16.25 0.59 -5.99
N THR A 132 15.60 -0.56 -5.81
CA THR A 132 15.63 -1.67 -6.77
C THR A 132 14.21 -2.02 -7.16
N SER A 133 14.00 -2.33 -8.44
CA SER A 133 12.73 -2.81 -8.97
C SER A 133 13.00 -4.09 -9.74
N VAL A 134 12.54 -5.22 -9.20
CA VAL A 134 12.76 -6.55 -9.76
C VAL A 134 11.41 -7.20 -10.01
N ARG A 135 11.29 -7.89 -11.14
CA ARG A 135 10.13 -8.69 -11.46
C ARG A 135 10.56 -10.13 -11.66
N THR A 136 9.92 -11.06 -10.94
CA THR A 136 10.22 -12.49 -10.99
C THR A 136 8.90 -13.24 -11.12
N GLY A 137 8.61 -13.74 -12.32
CA GLY A 137 7.31 -14.33 -12.64
C GLY A 137 6.18 -13.30 -12.51
N GLY A 138 5.14 -13.66 -11.74
CA GLY A 138 4.00 -12.80 -11.43
C GLY A 138 4.23 -11.82 -10.26
N LEU A 139 5.41 -11.86 -9.63
CA LEU A 139 5.76 -11.00 -8.49
C LEU A 139 6.61 -9.81 -8.95
N SER A 140 6.16 -8.60 -8.62
CA SER A 140 6.94 -7.37 -8.76
C SER A 140 7.33 -6.86 -7.38
N THR A 141 8.61 -6.61 -7.16
CA THR A 141 9.17 -6.18 -5.89
C THR A 141 9.94 -4.88 -6.08
N PHE A 142 9.49 -3.84 -5.39
CA PHE A 142 10.18 -2.55 -5.29
C PHE A 142 10.78 -2.42 -3.90
N THR A 143 12.08 -2.20 -3.78
CA THR A 143 12.78 -2.17 -2.48
C THR A 143 13.61 -0.90 -2.33
N PHE A 144 13.59 -0.33 -1.11
CA PHE A 144 14.51 0.71 -0.66
C PHE A 144 15.62 0.08 0.20
N PRO A 145 16.78 -0.30 -0.38
CA PRO A 145 17.78 -1.13 0.29
C PRO A 145 18.55 -0.46 1.44
N VAL A 146 18.69 0.86 1.47
CA VAL A 146 19.59 1.55 2.40
C VAL A 146 18.81 2.30 3.47
N ARG A 147 19.13 2.03 4.75
CA ARG A 147 18.57 2.64 5.99
C ARG A 147 17.08 2.41 6.29
N LEU A 148 16.27 2.00 5.31
CA LEU A 148 14.83 1.88 5.45
C LEU A 148 14.32 0.44 5.23
N SER A 149 15.00 -0.38 4.42
CA SER A 149 14.68 -1.81 4.22
C SER A 149 13.17 -2.07 4.06
N LEU A 150 12.48 -1.24 3.29
CA LEU A 150 11.07 -1.42 2.93
C LEU A 150 11.00 -2.12 1.58
N SER A 151 10.18 -3.17 1.50
CA SER A 151 9.82 -3.82 0.24
C SER A 151 8.31 -3.67 -0.03
N LEU A 152 7.98 -3.22 -1.23
CA LEU A 152 6.62 -3.15 -1.75
C LEU A 152 6.48 -4.22 -2.83
N ASN A 153 5.65 -5.21 -2.54
CA ASN A 153 5.43 -6.37 -3.38
C ASN A 153 4.06 -6.30 -4.03
N LEU A 154 3.96 -6.79 -5.26
CA LEU A 154 2.71 -6.91 -5.99
C LEU A 154 2.67 -8.28 -6.66
N THR A 155 1.62 -9.05 -6.37
CA THR A 155 1.25 -10.22 -7.16
C THR A 155 0.02 -9.87 -7.98
N TYR A 156 0.22 -9.84 -9.30
CA TYR A 156 -0.84 -9.59 -10.28
C TYR A 156 -0.81 -10.73 -11.30
N PRO A 157 -1.92 -11.49 -11.49
CA PRO A 157 -1.98 -12.53 -12.51
C PRO A 157 -1.90 -11.87 -13.89
N PHE A 158 -0.81 -12.15 -14.60
CA PHE A 158 -0.72 -11.86 -16.03
C PHE A 158 -1.53 -12.95 -16.75
N TYR A 159 -2.76 -12.62 -17.12
CA TYR A 159 -3.51 -13.38 -18.11
C TYR A 159 -3.01 -13.02 -19.51
#